data_AF-A0A1S1QQX3-F1
#
_entry.id   AF-A0A1S1QQX3-F1
#
_cell.length_a   1.000
_cell.length_b   1.000
_cell.length_c   1.000
_cell.angle_alpha   90.00
_cell.angle_beta   90.00
_cell.angle_gamma   90.00
#
_symmetry.space_group_name_H-M   'P 1'
#
loop_
_entity.id
_entity.type
_entity.pdbx_description
1 polymer ?
#
loop_
_entity_poly.entity_id
_entity_poly.type
_entity_poly.pdbx_seq_one_letter_code
_entity_poly.pdbx_strand_id
1 'polypeptide(L)'
;MRAGVLVDGSPAPRFVPAKRFWPDTIARSLVAQGAGRVLALCPALVSPVGSMVALEVARLLVDERGLWDGPGAVITCGVRPPCAWEAGVVIVPHPVIVIADGTSRSWVIWEMTDRFQVPAMLAGMGRTRSAAAL
;
A
#
# COMPACT_ATOMS: atom_id res chain seq x y z
N MET A 1 -2.28 -5.02 -18.73
CA MET A 1 -2.68 -3.78 -18.01
C MET A 1 -1.56 -2.75 -18.14
N ARG A 2 -1.88 -1.46 -18.32
CA ARG A 2 -0.88 -0.37 -18.32
C ARG A 2 -0.38 -0.16 -16.89
N ALA A 3 0.89 0.22 -16.73
CA ALA A 3 1.43 0.56 -15.43
C ALA A 3 0.80 1.85 -14.88
N GLY A 4 0.55 1.91 -13.58
CA GLY A 4 -0.10 3.06 -12.94
C GLY A 4 -0.29 2.89 -11.44
N VAL A 5 -1.16 3.71 -10.88
CA VAL A 5 -1.50 3.74 -9.45
C VAL A 5 -3.01 3.78 -9.31
N LEU A 6 -3.58 2.88 -8.52
CA LEU A 6 -4.94 3.03 -8.01
C LEU A 6 -4.88 3.94 -6.79
N VAL A 7 -5.63 5.02 -6.84
CA VAL A 7 -5.84 5.95 -5.72
C VAL A 7 -7.23 5.70 -5.19
N ASP A 8 -7.34 5.42 -3.90
CA ASP A 8 -8.64 5.25 -3.28
C ASP A 8 -9.48 6.53 -3.37
N GLY A 9 -10.80 6.35 -3.40
CA GLY A 9 -11.74 7.45 -3.56
C GLY A 9 -13.18 6.98 -3.71
N SER A 10 -14.10 7.92 -3.50
CA SER A 10 -15.54 7.72 -3.70
C SER A 10 -15.97 8.18 -5.09
N PRO A 11 -16.89 7.47 -5.78
CA PRO A 11 -17.54 6.22 -5.37
C PRO A 11 -16.71 4.95 -5.65
N ALA A 12 -15.59 5.08 -6.36
CA ALA A 12 -14.69 3.99 -6.68
C ALA A 12 -13.24 4.48 -6.81
N PRO A 13 -12.24 3.58 -6.66
CA PRO A 13 -10.84 3.91 -6.86
C PRO A 13 -10.57 4.47 -8.26
N ARG A 14 -9.71 5.49 -8.33
CA ARG A 14 -9.30 6.12 -9.58
C ARG A 14 -7.95 5.58 -10.03
N PHE A 15 -7.87 5.12 -11.27
CA PHE A 15 -6.60 4.72 -11.87
C PHE A 15 -5.85 5.92 -12.48
N VAL A 16 -4.59 6.11 -12.08
CA VAL A 16 -3.67 7.12 -12.62
C VAL A 16 -2.59 6.41 -13.44
N PRO A 17 -2.55 6.57 -14.77
CA PRO A 17 -1.55 5.90 -15.60
C PRO A 17 -0.16 6.49 -15.37
N ALA A 18 0.86 5.63 -15.28
CA ALA A 18 2.23 6.08 -15.06
C ALA A 18 2.87 6.72 -16.31
N LYS A 19 2.31 6.46 -17.49
CA LYS A 19 2.80 6.93 -18.80
C LYS A 19 4.28 6.54 -19.00
N ARG A 20 5.19 7.50 -18.82
CA ARG A 20 6.65 7.38 -19.00
C ARG A 20 7.42 7.38 -17.67
N PHE A 21 6.72 7.42 -16.56
CA PHE A 21 7.29 7.37 -15.22
C PHE A 21 7.08 6.00 -14.60
N TRP A 22 7.84 5.70 -13.55
CA TRP A 22 7.60 4.53 -12.71
C TRP A 22 6.37 4.75 -11.81
N PRO A 23 5.54 3.71 -11.58
CA PRO A 23 4.37 3.82 -10.71
C PRO A 23 4.65 4.38 -9.31
N ASP A 24 5.78 4.03 -8.71
CA ASP A 24 6.18 4.49 -7.38
C ASP A 24 6.50 5.99 -7.36
N THR A 25 7.14 6.52 -8.41
CA THR A 25 7.34 7.96 -8.58
C THR A 25 6.02 8.71 -8.68
N ILE A 26 5.04 8.16 -9.39
CA ILE A 26 3.70 8.74 -9.48
C ILE A 26 2.98 8.70 -8.13
N ALA A 27 3.02 7.57 -7.43
CA ALA A 27 2.39 7.44 -6.12
C ALA A 27 2.98 8.44 -5.11
N ARG A 28 4.31 8.56 -5.04
CA ARG A 28 4.97 9.55 -4.16
C ARG A 28 4.60 10.98 -4.52
N SER A 29 4.53 11.31 -5.80
CA SER A 29 4.10 12.64 -6.27
C SER A 29 2.66 12.94 -5.89
N LEU A 30 1.75 11.96 -6.01
CA LEU A 30 0.36 12.08 -5.57
C LEU A 30 0.27 12.32 -4.06
N VAL A 31 1.00 11.55 -3.26
CA VAL A 31 1.06 11.74 -1.80
C VAL A 31 1.59 13.13 -1.43
N ALA A 32 2.66 13.59 -2.07
CA ALA A 32 3.22 14.92 -1.84
C ALA A 32 2.24 16.06 -2.18
N GLN A 33 1.32 15.82 -3.12
CA GLN A 33 0.25 16.75 -3.50
C GLN A 33 -1.02 16.59 -2.64
N GLY A 34 -1.03 15.70 -1.65
CA GLY A 34 -2.21 15.39 -0.84
C GLY A 34 -3.30 14.63 -1.63
N ALA A 35 -2.97 14.07 -2.79
CA ALA A 35 -3.91 13.36 -3.65
C ALA A 35 -4.05 11.89 -3.23
N GLY A 36 -4.72 11.67 -2.09
CA GLY A 36 -5.10 10.35 -1.59
C GLY A 36 -4.24 9.83 -0.44
N ARG A 37 -4.86 9.03 0.43
CA ARG A 37 -4.22 8.38 1.60
C ARG A 37 -3.90 6.92 1.35
N VAL A 38 -4.66 6.28 0.48
CA VAL A 38 -4.58 4.85 0.17
C VAL A 38 -4.25 4.73 -1.31
N LEU A 39 -3.07 4.18 -1.60
CA LEU A 39 -2.60 4.01 -2.96
C LEU A 39 -2.09 2.58 -3.18
N ALA A 40 -2.42 1.99 -4.31
CA ALA A 40 -1.86 0.72 -4.75
C ALA A 40 -1.14 0.88 -6.09
N LEU A 41 0.11 0.45 -6.15
CA LEU A 41 0.85 0.36 -7.39
C LEU A 41 0.28 -0.76 -8.26
N CYS A 42 0.18 -0.48 -9.55
CA CYS A 42 -0.24 -1.42 -10.57
C CYS A 42 0.89 -1.54 -11.59
N PRO A 43 1.87 -2.43 -11.39
CA PRO A 43 2.91 -2.66 -12.38
C PRO A 43 2.32 -3.27 -13.67
N ALA A 44 3.02 -3.10 -14.78
CA ALA A 44 2.62 -3.75 -16.03
C ALA A 44 2.61 -5.27 -15.87
N LEU A 45 1.68 -5.94 -16.56
CA LEU A 45 1.56 -7.40 -16.59
C LEU A 45 1.22 -8.08 -15.24
N VAL A 46 0.92 -7.31 -14.19
CA VAL A 46 0.41 -7.84 -12.92
C VAL A 46 -1.10 -8.00 -12.98
N SER A 47 -1.61 -9.03 -12.29
CA SER A 47 -3.05 -9.30 -12.17
C SER A 47 -3.79 -8.12 -11.50
N PRO A 48 -4.92 -7.65 -12.07
CA PRO A 48 -5.76 -6.63 -11.44
C PRO A 48 -6.21 -7.02 -10.02
N VAL A 49 -6.42 -8.31 -9.77
CA VAL A 49 -6.79 -8.84 -8.44
C VAL A 49 -5.72 -8.47 -7.41
N GLY A 50 -4.43 -8.62 -7.76
CA GLY A 50 -3.34 -8.29 -6.85
C GLY A 50 -3.28 -6.81 -6.51
N SER A 51 -3.59 -5.93 -7.47
CA SER A 51 -3.68 -4.48 -7.23
C SER A 51 -4.88 -4.10 -6.36
N MET A 52 -6.01 -4.77 -6.52
CA MET A 52 -7.18 -4.56 -5.65
C MET A 52 -6.92 -5.04 -4.23
N VAL A 53 -6.34 -6.23 -4.05
CA VAL A 53 -5.95 -6.73 -2.72
C VAL A 53 -4.94 -5.78 -2.07
N ALA A 54 -3.95 -5.29 -2.82
CA ALA A 54 -3.01 -4.29 -2.31
C ALA A 54 -3.73 -3.01 -1.85
N LEU A 55 -4.73 -2.53 -2.59
CA LEU A 55 -5.51 -1.35 -2.22
C LEU A 55 -6.30 -1.57 -0.93
N GLU A 56 -6.96 -2.73 -0.77
CA GLU A 56 -7.69 -3.04 0.47
C GLU A 56 -6.75 -3.14 1.67
N VAL A 57 -5.58 -3.77 1.50
CA VAL A 57 -4.56 -3.79 2.57
C VAL A 57 -4.10 -2.37 2.91
N ALA A 58 -3.95 -1.48 1.93
CA ALA A 58 -3.61 -0.09 2.20
C ALA A 58 -4.72 0.64 2.99
N ARG A 59 -6.01 0.37 2.73
CA ARG A 59 -7.12 0.91 3.54
C ARG A 59 -7.02 0.48 4.99
N LEU A 60 -6.86 -0.84 5.22
CA LEU A 60 -6.71 -1.40 6.57
C LEU A 60 -5.53 -0.76 7.31
N LEU A 61 -4.39 -0.58 6.66
CA LEU A 61 -3.23 0.07 7.27
C LEU A 61 -3.47 1.56 7.58
N VAL A 62 -4.24 2.27 6.76
CA VAL A 62 -4.64 3.65 7.04
C VAL A 62 -5.61 3.71 8.23
N ASP A 63 -6.59 2.80 8.30
CA ASP A 63 -7.51 2.64 9.42
C ASP A 63 -6.76 2.39 10.73
N GLU A 64 -5.91 1.36 10.75
CA GLU A 64 -5.13 0.96 11.94
C GLU A 64 -4.21 2.06 12.45
N ARG A 65 -3.72 2.91 11.54
CA ARG A 65 -2.82 4.02 11.87
C ARG A 65 -3.55 5.34 12.11
N GLY A 66 -4.88 5.39 11.96
CA GLY A 66 -5.68 6.60 12.12
C GLY A 66 -5.29 7.73 11.15
N LEU A 67 -4.91 7.39 9.91
CA LEU A 67 -4.33 8.36 8.96
C LEU A 67 -5.37 9.07 8.09
N TRP A 68 -6.67 8.83 8.29
CA TRP A 68 -7.72 9.49 7.51
C TRP A 68 -7.74 11.01 7.71
N ASP A 69 -7.65 11.44 8.97
CA ASP A 69 -7.73 12.85 9.36
C ASP A 69 -6.33 13.50 9.54
N GLY A 70 -5.26 12.71 9.41
CA GLY A 70 -3.89 13.12 9.72
C GLY A 70 -2.96 13.18 8.49
N PRO A 71 -1.73 13.70 8.63
CA PRO A 71 -0.71 13.61 7.59
C PRO A 71 -0.25 12.16 7.39
N GLY A 72 0.03 11.77 6.15
CA GLY A 72 0.51 10.43 5.82
C GLY A 72 -0.30 9.77 4.70
N ALA A 73 0.26 8.69 4.15
CA ALA A 73 -0.40 7.84 3.17
C ALA A 73 0.25 6.46 3.21
N VAL A 74 -0.48 5.44 2.77
CA VAL A 74 0.01 4.09 2.60
C VAL A 74 0.07 3.79 1.10
N ILE A 75 1.24 3.37 0.64
CA ILE A 75 1.48 2.94 -0.74
C ILE A 75 1.80 1.44 -0.70
N THR A 76 0.98 0.61 -1.34
CA THR A 76 1.16 -0.86 -1.40
C THR A 76 1.34 -1.37 -2.83
N CYS A 77 1.81 -2.61 -2.96
CA CYS A 77 1.91 -3.31 -4.24
C CYS A 77 1.71 -4.82 -4.05
N GLY A 78 1.00 -5.46 -4.96
CA GLY A 78 0.79 -6.93 -4.94
C GLY A 78 2.03 -7.73 -5.36
N VAL A 79 3.09 -7.07 -5.83
CA VAL A 79 4.39 -7.67 -6.13
C VAL A 79 5.49 -6.82 -5.50
N ARG A 80 6.62 -7.43 -5.17
CA ARG A 80 7.75 -6.69 -4.58
C ARG A 80 8.28 -5.68 -5.60
N PRO A 81 8.24 -4.36 -5.32
CA PRO A 81 8.83 -3.37 -6.21
C PRO A 81 10.35 -3.63 -6.37
N PRO A 82 10.91 -3.51 -7.58
CA PRO A 82 12.26 -4.02 -7.87
C PRO A 82 13.39 -3.37 -7.05
N CYS A 83 13.27 -2.14 -6.53
CA CYS A 83 14.27 -1.55 -5.64
C CYS A 83 13.90 -0.14 -5.19
N ALA A 84 14.24 0.22 -3.94
CA ALA A 84 14.42 1.61 -3.52
C ALA A 84 15.35 1.71 -2.28
N TRP A 85 16.43 0.92 -2.23
CA TRP A 85 17.44 1.08 -1.17
C TRP A 85 18.16 2.43 -1.26
N GLU A 86 18.38 2.95 -2.47
CA GLU A 86 19.10 4.21 -2.71
C GLU A 86 18.27 5.46 -2.38
N ALA A 87 16.95 5.33 -2.25
CA ALA A 87 16.02 6.46 -2.06
C ALA A 87 15.50 6.60 -0.61
N GLY A 88 16.08 5.88 0.35
CA GLY A 88 15.61 5.90 1.74
C GLY A 88 14.25 5.23 1.97
N VAL A 89 13.80 4.42 1.01
CA VAL A 89 12.53 3.69 1.09
C VAL A 89 12.77 2.30 1.66
N VAL A 90 11.91 1.88 2.57
CA VAL A 90 11.85 0.52 3.11
C VAL A 90 10.62 -0.17 2.53
N ILE A 91 10.79 -1.44 2.16
CA ILE A 91 9.71 -2.28 1.66
C ILE A 91 9.33 -3.26 2.77
N VAL A 92 8.08 -3.18 3.24
CA VAL A 92 7.56 -3.98 4.36
C VAL A 92 6.61 -5.04 3.80
N PRO A 93 6.86 -6.34 4.01
CA PRO A 93 5.94 -7.39 3.61
C PRO A 93 4.78 -7.52 4.61
N HIS A 94 3.57 -7.64 4.07
CA HIS A 94 2.33 -7.93 4.79
C HIS A 94 1.76 -9.25 4.24
N PRO A 95 2.00 -10.38 4.92
CA PRO A 95 1.34 -11.64 4.59
C PRO A 95 -0.16 -11.51 4.86
N VAL A 96 -0.99 -11.83 3.88
CA VAL A 96 -2.45 -11.78 4.01
C VAL A 96 -3.08 -13.05 3.48
N ILE A 97 -4.24 -13.40 4.04
CA ILE A 97 -5.09 -14.49 3.56
C ILE A 97 -6.33 -13.85 2.95
N VAL A 98 -6.55 -14.10 1.67
CA VAL A 98 -7.76 -13.66 0.96
C VAL A 98 -8.72 -14.82 0.92
N ILE A 99 -9.93 -14.60 1.44
CA ILE A 99 -11.02 -15.58 1.42
C ILE A 99 -12.05 -15.11 0.40
N ALA A 100 -12.31 -15.92 -0.62
CA ALA A 100 -13.32 -15.66 -1.64
C ALA A 100 -14.01 -16.98 -1.98
N ASP A 101 -15.35 -16.97 -2.00
CA ASP A 101 -16.19 -18.13 -2.34
C ASP A 101 -15.80 -19.42 -1.58
N GLY A 102 -15.55 -19.29 -0.27
CA GLY A 102 -15.15 -20.40 0.59
C GLY A 102 -13.72 -20.93 0.37
N THR A 103 -12.96 -20.33 -0.55
CA THR A 103 -11.55 -20.68 -0.81
C THR A 103 -10.62 -19.65 -0.18
N SER A 104 -9.59 -20.12 0.51
CA SER A 104 -8.51 -19.27 1.04
C SER A 104 -7.28 -19.31 0.14
N ARG A 105 -6.67 -18.15 -0.13
CA ARG A 105 -5.36 -18.04 -0.80
C ARG A 105 -4.46 -17.09 -0.05
N SER A 106 -3.20 -17.48 0.13
CA SER A 106 -2.18 -16.63 0.76
C SER A 106 -1.53 -15.69 -0.26
N TRP A 107 -1.35 -14.44 0.12
CA TRP A 107 -0.67 -13.41 -0.66
C TRP A 107 0.35 -12.67 0.21
N VAL A 108 1.32 -12.02 -0.43
CA VAL A 108 2.18 -11.05 0.24
C VAL A 108 2.00 -9.72 -0.45
N ILE A 109 1.52 -8.73 0.31
CA ILE A 109 1.42 -7.35 -0.13
C ILE A 109 2.62 -6.58 0.39
N TRP A 110 3.19 -5.73 -0.44
CA TRP A 110 4.40 -4.99 -0.12
C TRP A 110 4.05 -3.52 0.08
N GLU A 111 4.23 -3.01 1.29
CA GLU A 111 4.13 -1.59 1.59
C GLU A 111 5.47 -0.90 1.29
N MET A 112 5.39 0.26 0.63
CA MET A 112 6.51 1.18 0.47
C MET A 112 6.40 2.27 1.54
N THR A 113 7.40 2.37 2.41
CA THR A 113 7.45 3.37 3.48
C THR A 113 8.80 4.10 3.47
N ASP A 114 8.86 5.26 4.10
CA ASP A 114 10.12 5.96 4.32
C ASP A 114 10.86 5.37 5.54
N ARG A 115 12.18 5.20 5.45
CA ARG A 115 13.02 4.69 6.54
C ARG A 115 12.82 5.43 7.87
N PHE A 116 12.51 6.72 7.84
CA PHE A 116 12.27 7.54 9.02
C PHE A 116 10.91 7.27 9.67
N GLN A 117 9.97 6.67 8.93
CA GLN A 117 8.65 6.28 9.46
C GLN A 117 8.66 4.88 10.08
N VAL A 118 9.66 4.04 9.76
CA VAL A 118 9.79 2.68 10.26
C VAL A 118 9.79 2.58 11.80
N PRO A 119 10.52 3.43 12.56
CA PRO A 119 10.51 3.35 14.02
C PRO A 119 9.11 3.58 14.62
N ALA A 120 8.37 4.56 14.10
CA ALA A 120 7.00 4.84 14.54
C ALA A 120 6.05 3.67 14.23
N MET A 121 6.20 3.06 13.05
CA MET A 121 5.44 1.89 12.63
C MET A 121 5.70 0.69 13.55
N LEU A 122 6.97 0.39 13.86
CA LEU A 122 7.35 -0.71 14.76
C LEU A 122 6.86 -0.47 16.20
N ALA A 123 6.91 0.77 16.68
CA ALA A 123 6.36 1.14 17.98
C ALA A 123 4.82 1.00 18.05
N GLY A 124 4.13 1.19 16.91
CA GLY A 124 2.69 0.91 16.78
C GLY A 124 2.38 -0.59 16.88
N MET A 125 3.13 -1.43 16.18
CA MET A 125 2.94 -2.90 16.18
C MET A 125 3.12 -3.54 17.57
N GLY A 126 4.01 -2.98 18.40
CA GLY A 126 4.18 -3.43 19.79
C GLY A 126 2.92 -3.24 20.66
N ARG A 127 2.06 -2.27 20.32
CA ARG A 127 0.82 -1.99 21.05
C ARG A 127 -0.33 -2.89 20.60
N THR A 128 -0.43 -3.21 19.31
CA THR A 128 -1.48 -4.09 18.78
C THR A 128 -1.34 -5.54 19.27
N ARG A 129 -0.11 -6.05 19.40
CA ARG A 129 0.14 -7.38 20.02
C ARG A 129 -0.28 -7.47 21.49
N SER A 130 -0.20 -6.35 22.23
CA SER A 130 -0.61 -6.35 23.64
C SER A 130 -2.13 -6.34 23.81
N ALA A 131 -2.89 -5.85 22.82
CA ALA A 131 -4.35 -5.84 22.85
C ALA A 131 -4.98 -7.18 22.44
N ALA A 132 -4.29 -8.00 21.64
CA ALA A 132 -4.74 -9.34 21.26
C ALA A 132 -4.37 -10.45 22.28
N ALA A 133 -3.80 -10.06 23.43
CA ALA A 133 -3.39 -10.96 24.51
C ALA A 133 -4.28 -10.84 25.77
N LEU A 134 -5.46 -10.24 25.65
CA LEU A 134 -6.51 -10.13 26.68
C LEU A 134 -7.79 -10.80 26.18
#